data_AF-A0A4U3AP31-F1
#
_entry.id   AF-A0A4U3AP31-F1
#
_cell.length_a   1.000
_cell.length_b   1.000
_cell.length_c   1.000
_cell.angle_alpha   90.00
_cell.angle_beta   90.00
_cell.angle_gamma   90.00
#
_symmetry.space_group_name_H-M   'P 1'
#
loop_
_entity.id
_entity.type
_entity.pdbx_description
1 polymer ?
#
loop_
_entity_poly.entity_id
_entity_poly.type
_entity_poly.pdbx_seq_one_letter_code
_entity_poly.pdbx_strand_id
1 'polypeptide(L)'
;LPIPHQQLLQHLDVLPQYTEQSPSLLFVYKPTFLVYEYYAFFIVISMLEQIGFEARNSIREQIQEHFYVDGLQDGTTVVLHRDDIRVHVAFNDLIETHPLIALSKGSNFYNGEDTKKPDIRLDCYVKEEGKYVYQSSIIIEVKYSPMYNIFQHVGNTKATEQMYKYWSIKYVEEQDGKRVYYRRAIYEVICVYPGSHMHSKKIESGCGVFLQLYPYKTKQGEEKLAGKHGMVQIFEKWLKSMKK
;
A
#
# COMPACT_ATOMS: atom_id res chain seq x y z
N LEU A 1 -4.90 17.94 -35.79
CA LEU A 1 -4.53 17.56 -34.40
C LEU A 1 -3.46 18.54 -33.93
N PRO A 2 -3.44 18.93 -32.64
CA PRO A 2 -2.37 19.78 -32.08
C PRO A 2 -1.00 19.14 -32.34
N ILE A 3 0.03 19.97 -32.58
CA ILE A 3 1.40 19.51 -32.89
C ILE A 3 1.93 18.43 -31.92
N PRO A 4 1.70 18.52 -30.58
CA PRO A 4 2.11 17.45 -29.65
C PRO A 4 1.43 16.10 -29.91
N HIS A 5 0.19 16.13 -30.37
CA HIS A 5 -0.59 14.94 -30.67
C HIS A 5 -0.18 14.30 -32.02
N GLN A 6 0.32 15.09 -32.97
CA GLN A 6 0.91 14.56 -34.20
C GLN A 6 2.29 13.96 -33.95
N GLN A 7 3.10 14.56 -33.08
CA GLN A 7 4.39 14.01 -32.65
C GLN A 7 4.23 12.71 -31.85
N LEU A 8 3.21 12.62 -31.00
CA LEU A 8 2.90 11.40 -30.25
C LEU A 8 2.48 10.25 -31.20
N LEU A 9 1.61 10.52 -32.18
CA LEU A 9 1.19 9.51 -33.16
C LEU A 9 2.35 9.06 -34.05
N GLN A 10 3.21 9.99 -34.50
CA GLN A 10 4.43 9.65 -35.23
C GLN A 10 5.41 8.81 -34.39
N HIS A 11 5.51 9.05 -33.08
CA HIS A 11 6.31 8.21 -32.20
C HIS A 11 5.72 6.82 -31.98
N LEU A 12 4.40 6.68 -32.00
CA LEU A 12 3.71 5.39 -31.86
C LEU A 12 3.77 4.55 -33.15
N ASP A 13 3.73 5.19 -34.32
CA ASP A 13 3.82 4.53 -35.63
C ASP A 13 5.24 4.03 -35.98
N VAL A 14 6.27 4.56 -35.31
CA VAL A 14 7.69 4.22 -35.56
C VAL A 14 8.20 3.11 -34.63
N LEU A 15 7.39 2.65 -33.66
CA LEU A 15 7.79 1.55 -32.78
C LEU A 15 7.67 0.21 -33.52
N PRO A 16 8.71 -0.66 -33.47
CA PRO A 16 8.61 -1.98 -34.06
C PRO A 16 7.49 -2.75 -33.38
N GLN A 17 6.58 -3.33 -34.18
CA GLN A 17 5.65 -4.36 -33.72
C GLN A 17 6.43 -5.63 -33.36
N TYR A 18 7.20 -5.63 -32.27
CA TYR A 18 7.84 -6.84 -31.75
C TYR A 18 7.89 -6.81 -30.22
N THR A 19 7.20 -7.82 -29.69
CA THR A 19 7.35 -8.47 -28.38
C THR A 19 8.79 -8.52 -27.86
N GLU A 20 8.94 -8.40 -26.54
CA GLU A 20 10.19 -8.33 -25.75
C GLU A 20 10.71 -6.91 -25.45
N GLN A 21 9.98 -6.15 -24.64
CA GLN A 21 10.55 -4.96 -23.98
C GLN A 21 10.94 -5.26 -22.53
N SER A 22 12.12 -4.76 -22.15
CA SER A 22 12.59 -4.77 -20.77
C SER A 22 11.61 -4.03 -19.84
N PRO A 23 11.33 -4.52 -18.62
CA PRO A 23 10.37 -3.92 -17.69
C PRO A 23 10.60 -2.42 -17.40
N SER A 24 11.83 -1.93 -17.58
CA SER A 24 12.22 -0.54 -17.41
C SER A 24 11.54 0.44 -18.38
N LEU A 25 11.18 0.01 -19.60
CA LEU A 25 10.51 0.90 -20.58
C LEU A 25 9.01 1.11 -20.28
N LEU A 26 8.37 0.16 -19.58
CA LEU A 26 6.94 0.25 -19.22
C LEU A 26 6.64 1.36 -18.21
N PHE A 27 7.60 1.70 -17.32
CA PHE A 27 7.44 2.77 -16.35
C PHE A 27 7.35 4.17 -16.99
N VAL A 28 7.90 4.34 -18.20
CA VAL A 28 7.97 5.64 -18.89
C VAL A 28 6.58 6.12 -19.33
N TYR A 29 5.60 5.22 -19.47
CA TYR A 29 4.27 5.55 -19.99
C TYR A 29 3.17 5.62 -18.93
N LYS A 30 3.47 5.38 -17.65
CA LYS A 30 2.47 5.43 -16.57
C LYS A 30 2.30 6.87 -16.06
N PRO A 31 1.07 7.28 -15.70
CA PRO A 31 0.85 8.57 -15.04
C PRO A 31 1.71 8.70 -13.77
N THR A 32 2.21 9.90 -13.49
CA THR A 32 3.12 10.15 -12.36
C THR A 32 2.55 9.70 -11.01
N PHE A 33 1.23 9.85 -10.81
CA PHE A 33 0.59 9.39 -9.58
C PHE A 33 0.71 7.87 -9.38
N LEU A 34 0.53 7.09 -10.46
CA LEU A 34 0.63 5.63 -10.44
C LEU A 34 2.09 5.18 -10.26
N VAL A 35 3.03 5.87 -10.88
CA VAL A 35 4.47 5.63 -10.62
C VAL A 35 4.80 5.87 -9.15
N TYR A 36 4.20 6.89 -8.53
CA TYR A 36 4.38 7.18 -7.12
C TYR A 36 3.71 6.15 -6.19
N GLU A 37 2.56 5.59 -6.58
CA GLU A 37 1.94 4.42 -5.91
C GLU A 37 2.87 3.20 -5.92
N TYR A 38 3.42 2.85 -7.09
CA TYR A 38 4.40 1.76 -7.20
C TYR A 38 5.63 2.01 -6.35
N TYR A 39 6.15 3.24 -6.38
CA TYR A 39 7.26 3.65 -5.52
C TYR A 39 6.92 3.43 -4.04
N ALA A 40 5.77 3.91 -3.56
CA ALA A 40 5.36 3.74 -2.17
C ALA A 40 5.23 2.26 -1.79
N PHE A 41 4.66 1.43 -2.66
CA PHE A 41 4.52 -0.01 -2.46
C PHE A 41 5.87 -0.70 -2.25
N PHE A 42 6.84 -0.48 -3.16
CA PHE A 42 8.17 -1.07 -3.04
C PHE A 42 8.95 -0.55 -1.84
N ILE A 43 8.77 0.74 -1.50
CA ILE A 43 9.42 1.34 -0.35
C ILE A 43 8.88 0.75 0.97
N VAL A 44 7.58 0.48 1.07
CA VAL A 44 6.97 -0.19 2.23
C VAL A 44 7.57 -1.59 2.42
N ILE A 45 7.67 -2.37 1.34
CA ILE A 45 8.29 -3.70 1.37
C ILE A 45 9.75 -3.59 1.85
N SER A 46 10.53 -2.68 1.28
CA SER A 46 11.92 -2.47 1.67
C SER A 46 12.08 -2.03 3.14
N MET A 47 11.15 -1.24 3.67
CA MET A 47 11.16 -0.88 5.09
C MET A 47 10.88 -2.08 6.00
N LEU A 48 9.98 -2.99 5.59
CA LEU A 48 9.73 -4.24 6.31
C LEU A 48 10.98 -5.13 6.31
N GLU A 49 11.66 -5.26 5.17
CA GLU A 49 12.93 -5.99 5.07
C GLU A 49 13.98 -5.44 6.03
N GLN A 50 14.11 -4.11 6.11
CA GLN A 50 15.08 -3.46 6.99
C GLN A 50 14.79 -3.65 8.49
N ILE A 51 13.54 -3.97 8.87
CA ILE A 51 13.20 -4.34 10.24
C ILE A 51 13.18 -5.86 10.45
N GLY A 52 13.80 -6.63 9.55
CA GLY A 52 14.07 -8.05 9.70
C GLY A 52 12.99 -8.98 9.13
N PHE A 53 12.09 -8.50 8.28
CA PHE A 53 11.20 -9.38 7.54
C PHE A 53 11.88 -9.92 6.28
N GLU A 54 11.60 -11.16 5.93
CA GLU A 54 12.19 -11.82 4.77
C GLU A 54 11.12 -12.52 3.95
N ALA A 55 11.30 -12.51 2.63
CA ALA A 55 10.46 -13.25 1.71
C ALA A 55 10.97 -14.70 1.59
N ARG A 56 10.09 -15.70 1.72
CA ARG A 56 10.48 -17.12 1.56
C ARG A 56 10.84 -17.47 0.12
N ASN A 57 10.11 -16.88 -0.83
CA ASN A 57 10.41 -16.88 -2.25
C ASN A 57 10.84 -15.46 -2.63
N SER A 58 11.59 -15.28 -3.72
CA SER A 58 12.09 -13.94 -4.02
C SER A 58 10.94 -12.95 -4.21
N ILE A 59 11.09 -11.73 -3.70
CA ILE A 59 10.08 -10.66 -3.89
C ILE A 59 9.85 -10.42 -5.39
N ARG A 60 10.91 -10.57 -6.19
CA ARG A 60 10.83 -10.51 -7.65
C ARG A 60 9.84 -11.52 -8.21
N GLU A 61 9.93 -12.79 -7.83
CA GLU A 61 9.01 -13.84 -8.31
C GLU A 61 7.57 -13.50 -7.94
N GLN A 62 7.32 -13.14 -6.67
CA GLN A 62 5.97 -12.79 -6.18
C GLN A 62 5.35 -11.62 -6.95
N ILE A 63 6.16 -10.61 -7.30
CA ILE A 63 5.73 -9.47 -8.12
C ILE A 63 5.55 -9.89 -9.58
N GLN A 64 6.49 -10.65 -10.16
CA GLN A 64 6.48 -11.02 -11.57
C GLN A 64 5.28 -11.87 -11.95
N GLU A 65 4.81 -12.74 -11.05
CA GLU A 65 3.55 -13.48 -11.23
C GLU A 65 2.34 -12.56 -11.49
N HIS A 66 2.42 -11.31 -11.01
CA HIS A 66 1.37 -10.31 -11.09
C HIS A 66 1.79 -9.05 -11.86
N PHE A 67 2.93 -9.10 -12.57
CA PHE A 67 3.42 -7.99 -13.38
C PHE A 67 3.21 -8.32 -14.85
N TYR A 68 2.07 -7.89 -15.39
CA TYR A 68 1.76 -8.10 -16.81
C TYR A 68 2.19 -6.89 -17.65
N VAL A 69 1.94 -6.95 -18.97
CA VAL A 69 2.31 -5.92 -19.95
C VAL A 69 1.91 -4.50 -19.51
N ASP A 70 0.87 -4.35 -18.69
CA ASP A 70 0.37 -3.07 -18.18
C ASP A 70 0.81 -2.71 -16.75
N GLY A 71 1.82 -3.36 -16.20
CA GLY A 71 2.37 -3.07 -14.87
C GLY A 71 1.78 -3.93 -13.74
N LEU A 72 1.94 -3.45 -12.51
CA LEU A 72 1.53 -4.15 -11.29
C LEU A 72 0.00 -4.28 -11.25
N GLN A 73 -0.50 -5.51 -11.19
CA GLN A 73 -1.94 -5.79 -11.16
C GLN A 73 -2.54 -5.53 -9.78
N ASP A 74 -3.82 -5.16 -9.78
CA ASP A 74 -4.62 -5.09 -8.56
C ASP A 74 -4.63 -6.43 -7.83
N GLY A 75 -4.54 -6.41 -6.49
CA GLY A 75 -4.48 -7.61 -5.67
C GLY A 75 -3.08 -8.22 -5.54
N THR A 76 -2.06 -7.69 -6.22
CA THR A 76 -0.67 -8.18 -6.07
C THR A 76 -0.28 -8.18 -4.60
N THR A 77 0.11 -9.34 -4.07
CA THR A 77 0.43 -9.49 -2.66
C THR A 77 1.82 -10.05 -2.46
N VAL A 78 2.64 -9.36 -1.66
CA VAL A 78 3.95 -9.84 -1.23
C VAL A 78 3.86 -10.34 0.21
N VAL A 79 4.30 -11.57 0.45
CA VAL A 79 4.28 -12.21 1.76
C VAL A 79 5.68 -12.23 2.36
N LEU A 80 5.80 -11.63 3.54
CA LEU A 80 7.04 -11.53 4.30
C LEU A 80 6.89 -12.18 5.68
N HIS A 81 7.99 -12.69 6.23
CA HIS A 81 8.02 -13.40 7.50
C HIS A 81 9.11 -12.86 8.42
N ARG A 82 8.84 -12.84 9.72
CA ARG A 82 9.84 -12.60 10.76
C ARG A 82 9.43 -13.36 12.02
N ASP A 83 10.25 -14.32 12.45
CA ASP A 83 9.91 -15.24 13.54
C ASP A 83 8.54 -15.92 13.28
N ASP A 84 7.62 -15.84 14.24
CA ASP A 84 6.23 -16.32 14.16
C ASP A 84 5.27 -15.32 13.51
N ILE A 85 5.77 -14.22 12.95
CA ILE A 85 4.96 -13.17 12.33
C ILE A 85 5.02 -13.30 10.81
N ARG A 86 3.86 -13.19 10.17
CA ARG A 86 3.70 -13.08 8.73
C ARG A 86 2.94 -11.81 8.40
N VAL A 87 3.47 -11.05 7.45
CA VAL A 87 2.83 -9.84 6.93
C VAL A 87 2.57 -10.02 5.44
N HIS A 88 1.33 -9.80 5.03
CA HIS A 88 0.95 -9.70 3.62
C HIS A 88 0.89 -8.22 3.25
N VAL A 89 1.56 -7.82 2.18
CA VAL A 89 1.53 -6.45 1.64
C VAL A 89 0.80 -6.50 0.31
N ALA A 90 -0.46 -6.09 0.30
CA ALA A 90 -1.34 -6.15 -0.86
C ALA A 90 -1.43 -4.77 -1.54
N PHE A 91 -1.26 -4.74 -2.86
CA PHE A 91 -1.39 -3.56 -3.70
C PHE A 91 -2.79 -3.50 -4.30
N ASN A 92 -3.50 -2.39 -4.09
CA ASN A 92 -4.77 -2.11 -4.77
C ASN A 92 -5.81 -3.25 -4.65
N ASP A 93 -5.81 -3.95 -3.52
CA ASP A 93 -6.68 -5.11 -3.33
C ASP A 93 -8.11 -4.67 -2.96
N LEU A 94 -9.11 -5.27 -3.63
CA LEU A 94 -10.50 -4.90 -3.49
C LEU A 94 -11.11 -5.49 -2.21
N ILE A 95 -11.80 -4.65 -1.46
CA ILE A 95 -12.55 -5.02 -0.26
C ILE A 95 -14.02 -5.11 -0.62
N GLU A 96 -14.61 -6.27 -0.31
CA GLU A 96 -15.98 -6.63 -0.67
C GLU A 96 -17.01 -5.94 0.23
N THR A 97 -18.26 -5.89 -0.21
CA THR A 97 -19.34 -5.29 0.59
C THR A 97 -19.94 -6.26 1.61
N HIS A 98 -19.77 -7.57 1.40
CA HIS A 98 -20.44 -8.60 2.18
C HIS A 98 -19.48 -9.66 2.70
N PRO A 99 -19.56 -10.06 3.98
CA PRO A 99 -18.61 -11.00 4.58
C PRO A 99 -18.61 -12.37 3.90
N LEU A 100 -19.77 -12.85 3.41
CA LEU A 100 -19.82 -14.14 2.70
C LEU A 100 -19.10 -14.10 1.35
N ILE A 101 -19.11 -12.96 0.67
CA ILE A 101 -18.39 -12.80 -0.59
C ILE A 101 -16.89 -12.77 -0.30
N ALA A 102 -16.48 -12.02 0.73
CA ALA A 102 -15.09 -11.96 1.18
C ALA A 102 -14.54 -13.35 1.55
N LEU A 103 -15.31 -14.17 2.28
CA LEU A 103 -14.95 -15.55 2.59
C LEU A 103 -14.85 -16.42 1.33
N SER A 104 -15.83 -16.35 0.42
CA SER A 104 -15.82 -17.16 -0.81
C SER A 104 -14.65 -16.85 -1.74
N LYS A 105 -14.15 -15.60 -1.70
CA LYS A 105 -12.99 -15.15 -2.47
C LYS A 105 -11.67 -15.31 -1.71
N GLY A 106 -11.71 -15.67 -0.43
CA GLY A 106 -10.54 -15.79 0.43
C GLY A 106 -9.88 -14.45 0.80
N SER A 107 -10.49 -13.31 0.45
CA SER A 107 -9.95 -11.99 0.85
C SER A 107 -10.20 -11.69 2.32
N ASN A 108 -11.26 -12.25 2.91
CA ASN A 108 -11.66 -12.11 4.31
C ASN A 108 -11.96 -10.67 4.79
N PHE A 109 -11.69 -9.65 3.97
CA PHE A 109 -11.99 -8.25 4.27
C PHE A 109 -13.31 -7.80 3.65
N TYR A 110 -14.11 -7.07 4.44
CA TYR A 110 -15.35 -6.49 3.95
C TYR A 110 -15.65 -5.12 4.58
N ASN A 111 -16.44 -4.31 3.87
CA ASN A 111 -16.98 -3.05 4.36
C ASN A 111 -18.48 -2.96 4.02
N GLY A 112 -19.33 -2.78 5.03
CA GLY A 112 -20.79 -2.93 4.86
C GLY A 112 -21.48 -1.83 4.05
N GLU A 113 -20.78 -0.76 3.66
CA GLU A 113 -21.37 0.40 2.97
C GLU A 113 -21.08 0.36 1.46
N ASP A 114 -19.81 0.23 1.10
CA ASP A 114 -19.33 0.30 -0.27
C ASP A 114 -18.01 -0.49 -0.43
N THR A 115 -17.71 -0.88 -1.67
CA THR A 115 -16.41 -1.47 -1.98
C THR A 115 -15.31 -0.46 -1.70
N LYS A 116 -14.19 -0.94 -1.16
CA LYS A 116 -12.98 -0.14 -0.94
C LYS A 116 -11.83 -0.73 -1.72
N LYS A 117 -10.90 0.12 -2.10
CA LYS A 117 -9.66 -0.29 -2.74
C LYS A 117 -8.54 0.58 -2.16
N PRO A 118 -7.97 0.19 -1.02
CA PRO A 118 -6.81 0.87 -0.47
C PRO A 118 -5.60 0.69 -1.40
N ASP A 119 -4.79 1.73 -1.57
CA ASP A 119 -3.62 1.65 -2.45
C ASP A 119 -2.65 0.57 -1.96
N ILE A 120 -2.42 0.50 -0.65
CA ILE A 120 -1.64 -0.56 -0.02
C ILE A 120 -2.30 -0.99 1.29
N ARG A 121 -2.38 -2.30 1.52
CA ARG A 121 -2.84 -2.90 2.78
C ARG A 121 -1.77 -3.84 3.33
N LEU A 122 -1.45 -3.71 4.62
CA LEU A 122 -0.56 -4.62 5.34
C LEU A 122 -1.39 -5.44 6.30
N ASP A 123 -1.48 -6.75 6.09
CA ASP A 123 -2.23 -7.68 6.93
C ASP A 123 -1.28 -8.51 7.77
N CYS A 124 -1.41 -8.47 9.10
CA CYS A 124 -0.52 -9.21 9.99
C CYS A 124 -1.19 -10.45 10.56
N TYR A 125 -0.44 -11.55 10.55
CA TYR A 125 -0.81 -12.82 11.12
C TYR A 125 0.29 -13.32 12.05
N VAL A 126 -0.09 -13.89 13.19
CA VAL A 126 0.83 -14.47 14.17
C VAL A 126 0.60 -15.96 14.26
N LYS A 127 1.68 -16.73 14.35
CA LYS A 127 1.62 -18.19 14.45
C LYS A 127 1.23 -18.61 15.86
N GLU A 128 0.09 -19.28 15.98
CA GLU A 128 -0.48 -19.84 17.21
C GLU A 128 -0.82 -21.31 16.93
N GLU A 129 -0.32 -22.23 17.76
CA GLU A 129 -0.58 -23.68 17.64
C GLU A 129 -0.34 -24.25 16.22
N GLY A 130 0.66 -23.70 15.51
CA GLY A 130 1.03 -24.13 14.16
C GLY A 130 0.21 -23.50 13.02
N LYS A 131 -0.84 -22.72 13.33
CA LYS A 131 -1.65 -21.96 12.36
C LYS A 131 -1.35 -20.48 12.49
N TYR A 132 -1.58 -19.71 11.44
CA TYR A 132 -1.44 -18.26 11.50
C TYR A 132 -2.81 -17.63 11.69
N VAL A 133 -2.93 -16.83 12.75
CA VAL A 133 -4.17 -16.15 13.15
C VAL A 133 -4.04 -14.68 12.82
N TYR A 134 -5.08 -14.12 12.19
CA TYR A 134 -5.13 -12.70 11.85
C TYR A 134 -5.16 -11.83 13.12
N GLN A 135 -4.36 -10.76 13.12
CA GLN A 135 -4.28 -9.83 14.25
C GLN A 135 -4.93 -8.48 13.93
N SER A 136 -4.42 -7.79 12.91
CA SER A 136 -4.91 -6.48 12.47
C SER A 136 -4.22 -6.09 11.15
N SER A 137 -4.64 -4.98 10.57
CA SER A 137 -4.08 -4.42 9.34
C SER A 137 -3.69 -2.96 9.46
N ILE A 138 -2.72 -2.51 8.68
CA ILE A 138 -2.46 -1.09 8.40
C ILE A 138 -2.92 -0.79 6.98
N ILE A 139 -3.58 0.34 6.79
CA ILE A 139 -3.89 0.88 5.47
C ILE A 139 -2.93 2.02 5.14
N ILE A 140 -2.38 2.01 3.92
CA ILE A 140 -1.60 3.12 3.39
C ILE A 140 -2.30 3.66 2.14
N GLU A 141 -2.72 4.91 2.22
CA GLU A 141 -3.28 5.70 1.13
C GLU A 141 -2.18 6.57 0.51
N VAL A 142 -1.99 6.49 -0.79
CA VAL A 142 -0.95 7.21 -1.53
C VAL A 142 -1.57 8.40 -2.26
N LYS A 143 -1.09 9.62 -1.97
CA LYS A 143 -1.51 10.82 -2.69
C LYS A 143 -0.31 11.52 -3.30
N TYR A 144 -0.26 11.55 -4.64
CA TYR A 144 0.65 12.43 -5.37
C TYR A 144 0.07 13.86 -5.44
N SER A 145 0.04 14.55 -4.30
CA SER A 145 -0.55 15.88 -4.18
C SER A 145 0.13 16.70 -3.07
N PRO A 146 0.16 18.04 -3.19
CA PRO A 146 0.60 18.92 -2.10
C PRO A 146 -0.24 18.75 -0.83
N MET A 147 0.39 19.01 0.33
CA MET A 147 -0.21 18.90 1.67
C MET A 147 -1.58 19.60 1.79
N TYR A 148 -1.69 20.85 1.33
CA TYR A 148 -2.90 21.66 1.49
C TYR A 148 -4.12 21.11 0.73
N ASN A 149 -3.92 20.23 -0.25
CA ASN A 149 -5.00 19.55 -0.98
C ASN A 149 -5.51 18.30 -0.25
N ILE A 150 -4.66 17.68 0.58
CA ILE A 150 -4.95 16.39 1.23
C ILE A 150 -5.25 16.54 2.70
N PHE A 151 -4.87 17.65 3.34
CA PHE A 151 -5.15 17.90 4.75
C PHE A 151 -5.37 19.38 5.03
N GLN A 152 -6.34 19.64 5.91
CA GLN A 152 -6.65 20.95 6.47
C GLN A 152 -6.92 20.75 7.96
N HIS A 153 -6.59 21.74 8.79
CA HIS A 153 -6.86 21.67 10.23
C HIS A 153 -8.35 21.73 10.57
N VAL A 154 -9.16 22.34 9.69
CA VAL A 154 -10.60 22.51 9.85
C VAL A 154 -11.29 22.02 8.59
N GLY A 155 -12.32 21.19 8.77
CA GLY A 155 -13.03 20.54 7.67
C GLY A 155 -12.34 19.27 7.18
N ASN A 156 -13.03 18.56 6.29
CA ASN A 156 -12.52 17.34 5.68
C ASN A 156 -12.15 17.59 4.22
N THR A 157 -10.97 17.13 3.82
CA THR A 157 -10.60 16.92 2.42
C THR A 157 -11.12 15.56 1.95
N LYS A 158 -11.18 15.34 0.64
CA LYS A 158 -11.49 14.01 0.07
C LYS A 158 -10.56 12.92 0.61
N ALA A 159 -9.28 13.24 0.83
CA ALA A 159 -8.32 12.29 1.40
C ALA A 159 -8.67 11.94 2.85
N THR A 160 -8.99 12.92 3.70
CA THR A 160 -9.42 12.65 5.09
C THR A 160 -10.73 11.86 5.14
N GLU A 161 -11.70 12.13 4.25
CA GLU A 161 -12.94 11.35 4.16
C GLU A 161 -12.67 9.90 3.78
N GLN A 162 -11.79 9.68 2.80
CA GLN A 162 -11.37 8.35 2.39
C GLN A 162 -10.68 7.60 3.53
N MET A 163 -9.77 8.27 4.25
CA MET A 163 -9.11 7.70 5.43
C MET A 163 -10.09 7.32 6.54
N TYR A 164 -11.06 8.19 6.87
CA TYR A 164 -12.10 7.86 7.85
C TYR A 164 -12.89 6.61 7.47
N LYS A 165 -13.21 6.45 6.19
CA LYS A 165 -13.92 5.28 5.68
C LYS A 165 -13.10 3.99 5.75
N TYR A 166 -11.77 4.05 5.78
CA TYR A 166 -10.98 2.83 5.95
C TYR A 166 -11.09 2.22 7.34
N TRP A 167 -11.35 3.03 8.37
CA TRP A 167 -11.56 2.53 9.73
C TRP A 167 -12.80 1.63 9.88
N SER A 168 -13.74 1.65 8.93
CA SER A 168 -14.92 0.77 8.93
C SER A 168 -14.68 -0.61 8.31
N ILE A 169 -13.48 -0.85 7.74
CA ILE A 169 -13.09 -2.17 7.21
C ILE A 169 -13.07 -3.18 8.35
N LYS A 170 -13.65 -4.35 8.07
CA LYS A 170 -13.78 -5.49 8.98
C LYS A 170 -13.13 -6.71 8.35
N TYR A 171 -12.76 -7.65 9.20
CA TYR A 171 -12.24 -8.95 8.77
C TYR A 171 -13.14 -10.07 9.29
N VAL A 172 -13.28 -11.14 8.50
CA VAL A 172 -14.06 -12.32 8.83
C VAL A 172 -13.26 -13.57 8.44
N GLU A 173 -13.29 -14.58 9.29
CA GLU A 173 -12.72 -15.88 8.97
C GLU A 173 -13.58 -17.01 9.53
N GLU A 174 -13.30 -18.23 9.08
CA GLU A 174 -13.95 -19.44 9.57
C GLU A 174 -13.00 -20.23 10.47
N GLN A 175 -13.41 -20.44 11.71
CA GLN A 175 -12.71 -21.24 12.71
C GLN A 175 -13.65 -22.34 13.18
N ASP A 176 -13.26 -23.61 13.01
CA ASP A 176 -14.03 -24.79 13.43
C ASP A 176 -15.51 -24.77 12.98
N GLY A 177 -15.75 -24.37 11.72
CA GLY A 177 -17.09 -24.28 11.13
C GLY A 177 -17.92 -23.08 11.60
N LYS A 178 -17.34 -22.16 12.38
CA LYS A 178 -17.98 -20.94 12.88
C LYS A 178 -17.30 -19.71 12.30
N ARG A 179 -18.11 -18.70 11.97
CA ARG A 179 -17.61 -17.40 11.47
C ARG A 179 -17.21 -16.51 12.65
N VAL A 180 -15.97 -16.06 12.64
CA VAL A 180 -15.42 -15.10 13.61
C VAL A 180 -15.30 -13.74 12.93
N TYR A 181 -15.78 -12.69 13.60
CA TYR A 181 -15.83 -11.34 13.04
C TYR A 181 -14.95 -10.37 13.83
N TYR A 182 -14.02 -9.74 13.14
CA TYR A 182 -13.11 -8.72 13.66
C TYR A 182 -13.65 -7.35 13.25
N ARG A 183 -14.41 -6.73 14.16
CA ARG A 183 -15.06 -5.43 13.91
C ARG A 183 -14.08 -4.25 13.89
N ARG A 184 -12.88 -4.43 14.45
CA ARG A 184 -11.78 -3.47 14.50
C ARG A 184 -10.55 -4.11 13.86
N ALA A 185 -10.58 -4.25 12.55
CA ALA A 185 -9.51 -4.88 11.79
C ALA A 185 -8.33 -3.91 11.57
N ILE A 186 -8.61 -2.62 11.41
CA ILE A 186 -7.58 -1.62 11.10
C ILE A 186 -6.93 -1.09 12.38
N TYR A 187 -5.60 -1.17 12.45
CA TYR A 187 -4.76 -0.62 13.52
C TYR A 187 -4.42 0.85 13.28
N GLU A 188 -4.07 1.21 12.03
CA GLU A 188 -3.70 2.56 11.64
C GLU A 188 -4.00 2.81 10.16
N VAL A 189 -4.34 4.05 9.83
CA VAL A 189 -4.48 4.52 8.45
C VAL A 189 -3.43 5.60 8.20
N ILE A 190 -2.59 5.43 7.18
CA ILE A 190 -1.48 6.32 6.88
C ILE A 190 -1.69 6.90 5.48
N CYS A 191 -1.70 8.22 5.33
CA CYS A 191 -1.62 8.88 4.03
C CYS A 191 -0.17 9.28 3.73
N VAL A 192 0.42 8.70 2.67
CA VAL A 192 1.76 9.06 2.20
C VAL A 192 1.71 9.98 0.98
N TYR A 193 2.60 10.97 0.95
CA TYR A 193 2.62 12.00 -0.10
C TYR A 193 4.04 12.55 -0.29
N PRO A 194 4.41 13.06 -1.49
CA PRO A 194 5.79 13.43 -1.81
C PRO A 194 6.29 14.65 -1.02
N GLY A 195 5.40 15.36 -0.32
CA GLY A 195 5.78 16.34 0.68
C GLY A 195 6.48 17.59 0.16
N SER A 196 6.98 18.39 1.11
CA SER A 196 7.90 19.49 0.84
C SER A 196 8.74 19.77 2.08
N HIS A 197 9.91 20.37 1.90
CA HIS A 197 10.79 20.76 3.00
C HIS A 197 10.17 21.78 3.97
N MET A 198 9.04 22.40 3.60
CA MET A 198 8.38 23.46 4.36
C MET A 198 7.34 22.96 5.35
N HIS A 199 6.89 21.70 5.24
CA HIS A 199 5.82 21.14 6.08
C HIS A 199 6.33 20.08 7.05
N SER A 200 5.59 19.87 8.14
CA SER A 200 5.82 18.77 9.07
C SER A 200 5.89 17.44 8.32
N LYS A 201 6.93 16.67 8.60
CA LYS A 201 7.15 15.37 7.96
C LYS A 201 6.10 14.33 8.37
N LYS A 202 5.50 14.50 9.55
CA LYS A 202 4.44 13.67 10.12
C LYS A 202 3.39 14.59 10.76
N ILE A 203 2.12 14.33 10.49
CA ILE A 203 0.97 14.98 11.13
C ILE A 203 0.03 13.88 11.62
N GLU A 204 -0.31 13.89 12.90
CA GLU A 204 -1.32 12.98 13.47
C GLU A 204 -2.68 13.69 13.48
N SER A 205 -3.73 12.97 13.10
CA SER A 205 -5.10 13.46 12.98
C SER A 205 -6.09 12.39 13.43
N GLY A 206 -7.35 12.76 13.64
CA GLY A 206 -8.42 11.83 13.99
C GLY A 206 -8.68 10.74 12.94
N CYS A 207 -8.35 11.00 11.67
CA CYS A 207 -8.49 10.00 10.59
C CYS A 207 -7.26 9.10 10.41
N GLY A 208 -6.16 9.35 11.11
CA GLY A 208 -4.90 8.63 10.96
C GLY A 208 -3.69 9.58 10.81
N VAL A 209 -2.63 9.09 10.17
CA VAL A 209 -1.34 9.79 10.07
C VAL A 209 -1.07 10.26 8.64
N PHE A 210 -0.69 11.52 8.46
CA PHE A 210 -0.13 12.01 7.20
C PHE A 210 1.40 12.01 7.29
N LEU A 211 2.07 11.37 6.34
CA LEU A 211 3.52 11.16 6.36
C LEU A 211 4.14 11.50 5.00
N GLN A 212 5.15 12.38 4.99
CA GLN A 212 5.91 12.64 3.76
C GLN A 212 6.77 11.45 3.41
N LEU A 213 6.74 10.99 2.16
CA LEU A 213 7.52 9.85 1.68
C LEU A 213 8.17 10.16 0.33
N TYR A 214 9.45 10.52 0.34
CA TYR A 214 10.18 10.83 -0.90
C TYR A 214 11.69 10.68 -0.70
N PRO A 215 12.44 10.34 -1.76
CA PRO A 215 13.89 10.30 -1.71
C PRO A 215 14.44 11.74 -1.75
N TYR A 216 15.49 12.01 -0.97
CA TYR A 216 16.20 13.28 -1.02
C TYR A 216 17.70 13.08 -0.83
N LYS A 217 18.50 13.97 -1.41
CA LYS A 217 19.95 14.00 -1.20
C LYS A 217 20.30 14.98 -0.10
N THR A 218 21.19 14.58 0.80
CA THR A 218 21.77 15.50 1.78
C THR A 218 22.77 16.44 1.12
N LYS A 219 23.21 17.48 1.85
CA LYS A 219 24.30 18.36 1.40
C LYS A 219 25.60 17.61 1.10
N GLN A 220 25.79 16.42 1.69
CA GLN A 220 26.97 15.55 1.50
C GLN A 220 26.78 14.57 0.34
N GLY A 221 25.66 14.61 -0.38
CA GLY A 221 25.37 13.71 -1.51
C GLY A 221 24.74 12.37 -1.11
N GLU A 222 24.62 12.07 0.19
CA GLU A 222 23.98 10.83 0.66
C GLU A 222 22.48 10.81 0.31
N GLU A 223 22.01 9.69 -0.23
CA GLU A 223 20.60 9.44 -0.48
C GLU A 223 19.88 9.01 0.80
N LYS A 224 18.80 9.72 1.13
CA LYS A 224 17.96 9.46 2.31
C LYS A 224 16.49 9.41 1.91
N LEU A 225 15.69 8.82 2.78
CA LEU A 225 14.25 8.68 2.59
C LEU A 225 13.51 9.49 3.66
N ALA A 226 12.76 10.50 3.24
CA ALA A 226 11.87 11.22 4.13
C ALA A 226 10.74 10.28 4.60
N GLY A 227 10.25 10.46 5.83
CA GLY A 227 9.20 9.62 6.40
C GLY A 227 9.64 8.25 6.92
N LYS A 228 10.77 7.70 6.46
CA LYS A 228 11.27 6.37 6.84
C LYS A 228 11.20 6.10 8.34
N HIS A 229 11.77 6.99 9.15
CA HIS A 229 11.78 6.82 10.60
C HIS A 229 10.36 6.79 11.19
N GLY A 230 9.47 7.68 10.73
CA GLY A 230 8.09 7.72 11.20
C GLY A 230 7.28 6.49 10.81
N MET A 231 7.47 5.97 9.60
CA MET A 231 6.81 4.73 9.16
C MET A 231 7.32 3.51 9.93
N VAL A 232 8.64 3.37 10.10
CA VAL A 232 9.25 2.29 10.89
C VAL A 232 8.74 2.32 12.34
N GLN A 233 8.65 3.50 12.96
CA GLN A 233 8.09 3.62 14.31
C GLN A 233 6.64 3.13 14.40
N ILE A 234 5.81 3.42 13.39
CA ILE A 234 4.43 2.94 13.33
C ILE A 234 4.41 1.41 13.22
N PHE A 235 5.22 0.83 12.32
CA PHE A 235 5.31 -0.63 12.17
C PHE A 235 5.81 -1.31 13.44
N GLU A 236 6.85 -0.79 14.10
CA GLU A 236 7.33 -1.35 15.36
C GLU A 236 6.29 -1.27 16.47
N LYS A 237 5.56 -0.15 16.58
CA LYS A 237 4.49 0.01 17.57
C LYS A 237 3.34 -0.98 17.31
N TRP A 238 2.96 -1.14 16.04
CA TRP A 238 1.96 -2.11 15.59
C TRP A 238 2.36 -3.53 15.94
N LEU A 239 3.57 -3.95 15.59
CA LEU A 239 4.07 -5.31 15.84
C LEU A 239 4.24 -5.58 17.34
N LYS A 240 4.65 -4.59 18.13
CA LYS A 240 4.71 -4.71 19.61
C LYS A 240 3.33 -4.87 20.24
N SER A 241 2.28 -4.30 19.65
CA SER A 241 0.92 -4.37 20.19
C SER A 241 0.31 -5.78 20.12
N MET A 242 0.86 -6.64 19.26
CA MET A 242 0.40 -8.02 19.04
C MET A 242 1.03 -9.05 19.98
N LYS A 243 2.14 -8.70 20.66
CA LYS A 243 2.83 -9.61 21.59
C LYS A 243 2.24 -9.57 23.01
N LYS A 244 0.95 -9.24 23.14
CA LYS A 244 0.26 -9.07 24.42
C LYS A 244 -0.49 -10.32 24.84
#